data_AF-A0A0B2VXD1-F1
#
_entry.id   AF-A0A0B2VXD1-F1
#
_cell.length_a   1.000
_cell.length_b   1.000
_cell.length_c   1.000
_cell.angle_alpha   90.00
_cell.angle_beta   90.00
_cell.angle_gamma   90.00
#
_symmetry.space_group_name_H-M   'P 1'
#
loop_
_entity.id
_entity.type
_entity.pdbx_description
1 polymer ?
#
loop_
_entity_poly.entity_id
_entity_poly.type
_entity_poly.pdbx_seq_one_letter_code
_entity_poly.pdbx_strand_id
1 'polypeptide(L)'
;MYRQDVGGEQCPFKERLVFIIFPNFFYEYDNVLTHILKTGFGIIRKVVRVIKDREAADWVGQFGRLSEFIADGPSMLLLIERGNPFLSIHAVVQEHNSVSMR
;
A
#
# COMPACT_ATOMS: atom_id res chain seq x y z
N MET A 1 14.27 -14.77 11.53
CA MET A 1 13.48 -15.88 12.11
C MET A 1 12.02 -15.44 12.09
N TYR A 2 11.23 -15.91 11.14
CA TYR A 2 9.80 -15.58 11.08
C TYR A 2 9.04 -16.57 11.95
N ARG A 3 8.35 -16.07 12.99
CA ARG A 3 7.44 -16.89 13.79
C ARG A 3 6.19 -17.13 12.94
N GLN A 4 5.88 -18.40 12.70
CA GLN A 4 4.54 -18.83 12.30
C GLN A 4 3.60 -18.43 13.42
N ASP A 5 2.65 -17.53 13.14
CA ASP A 5 1.63 -17.17 14.11
C ASP A 5 0.59 -18.29 14.21
N VAL A 6 0.84 -19.08 15.25
CA VAL A 6 -0.13 -19.86 16.02
C VAL A 6 -1.27 -18.92 16.44
N GLY A 7 -2.51 -19.38 16.34
CA GLY A 7 -3.72 -18.63 16.68
C GLY A 7 -3.76 -18.15 18.13
N GLY A 8 -3.13 -17.02 18.40
CA GLY A 8 -3.20 -16.26 19.64
C GLY A 8 -3.96 -14.95 19.45
N GLU A 9 -4.55 -14.46 20.54
CA GLU A 9 -5.36 -13.24 20.61
C GLU A 9 -4.79 -12.10 19.75
N GLN A 10 -5.65 -11.45 18.96
CA GLN A 10 -5.27 -10.29 18.15
C GLN A 10 -4.65 -9.22 19.06
N CYS A 11 -3.37 -8.90 18.83
CA CYS A 11 -2.70 -7.80 19.50
C CYS A 11 -3.57 -6.52 19.45
N PRO A 12 -3.83 -5.85 20.57
CA PRO A 12 -4.63 -4.61 20.60
C PRO A 12 -3.92 -3.42 19.95
N PHE A 13 -2.64 -3.57 19.58
CA PHE A 13 -1.86 -2.55 18.91
C PHE A 13 -2.25 -2.45 17.43
N LYS A 14 -2.88 -1.32 17.07
CA LYS A 14 -3.05 -0.92 15.68
C LYS A 14 -1.75 -0.31 15.18
N GLU A 15 -1.13 -0.96 14.22
CA GLU A 15 0.02 -0.42 13.51
C GLU A 15 -0.46 0.39 12.30
N ARG A 16 0.38 1.33 11.87
CA ARG A 16 0.11 2.22 10.74
C ARG A 16 1.12 1.97 9.64
N LEU A 17 0.63 1.87 8.41
CA LEU A 17 1.47 1.74 7.22
C LEU A 17 1.21 2.90 6.26
N VAL A 18 2.27 3.31 5.59
CA VAL A 18 2.17 4.16 4.41
C VAL A 18 2.10 3.23 3.19
N PHE A 19 1.07 3.40 2.39
CA PHE A 19 0.85 2.66 1.17
C PHE A 19 0.84 3.63 -0.02
N ILE A 20 1.49 3.25 -1.11
CA ILE A 20 1.57 4.06 -2.33
C ILE A 20 0.84 3.31 -3.44
N ILE A 21 -0.09 3.98 -4.10
CA ILE A 21 -0.65 3.54 -5.37
C ILE A 21 0.02 4.35 -6.47
N PHE A 22 0.75 3.65 -7.35
CA PHE A 22 1.52 4.25 -8.42
C PHE A 22 0.64 4.96 -9.47
N PRO A 23 1.22 5.87 -10.27
CA PRO A 23 0.47 6.67 -11.23
C PRO A 23 -0.26 5.87 -12.30
N ASN A 24 0.31 4.74 -12.72
CA ASN A 24 -0.27 3.84 -13.73
C ASN A 24 -1.59 3.19 -13.28
N PHE A 25 -1.91 3.21 -11.98
CA PHE A 25 -3.17 2.69 -11.43
C PHE A 25 -4.19 3.80 -11.12
N PHE A 26 -4.03 5.01 -11.66
CA PHE A 26 -4.92 6.13 -11.40
C PHE A 26 -6.41 5.81 -11.58
N TYR A 27 -6.76 5.06 -12.63
CA TYR A 27 -8.14 4.65 -12.92
C TYR A 27 -8.70 3.60 -11.95
N GLU A 28 -7.83 2.94 -11.18
CA GLU A 28 -8.19 1.84 -10.27
C GLU A 28 -8.19 2.25 -8.80
N TYR A 29 -7.95 3.53 -8.50
CA TYR A 29 -7.85 4.04 -7.14
C TYR A 29 -9.03 3.64 -6.26
N ASP A 30 -10.27 3.82 -6.75
CA ASP A 30 -11.45 3.48 -5.95
C ASP A 30 -11.63 1.97 -5.73
N ASN A 31 -11.18 1.15 -6.69
CA ASN A 31 -11.18 -0.31 -6.56
C ASN A 31 -10.16 -0.76 -5.51
N VAL A 32 -8.94 -0.21 -5.53
CA VAL A 32 -7.91 -0.49 -4.52
C VAL A 32 -8.38 -0.09 -3.14
N LEU A 33 -8.99 1.10 -2.99
CA LEU A 33 -9.54 1.56 -1.72
C LEU A 33 -10.64 0.63 -1.20
N THR A 34 -11.50 0.16 -2.10
CA THR A 34 -12.55 -0.80 -1.76
C THR A 34 -11.97 -2.12 -1.24
N HIS A 35 -10.91 -2.65 -1.85
CA HIS A 35 -10.24 -3.86 -1.37
C HIS A 35 -9.55 -3.66 -0.02
N ILE A 36 -8.89 -2.52 0.18
CA ILE A 36 -8.27 -2.16 1.46
C ILE A 36 -9.34 -2.14 2.58
N LEU A 37 -10.49 -1.53 2.32
CA LEU A 37 -11.59 -1.48 3.29
C LEU A 37 -12.21 -2.86 3.55
N LYS A 38 -12.49 -3.64 2.51
CA LYS A 38 -13.05 -5.00 2.61
C LYS A 38 -12.16 -5.93 3.43
N THR A 39 -10.85 -5.76 3.34
CA THR A 39 -9.89 -6.58 4.07
C THR A 39 -9.75 -6.16 5.53
N GLY A 40 -10.40 -5.07 5.97
CA GLY A 40 -10.47 -4.66 7.38
C GLY A 40 -9.41 -3.64 7.79
N PHE A 41 -8.75 -2.98 6.83
CA PHE A 41 -7.90 -1.83 7.11
C PHE A 41 -8.74 -0.57 7.28
N GLY A 42 -8.40 0.25 8.25
CA GLY A 42 -8.88 1.63 8.36
C GLY A 42 -8.04 2.56 7.50
N ILE A 43 -8.66 3.47 6.75
CA ILE A 43 -7.95 4.54 6.03
C ILE A 43 -7.96 5.79 6.91
N ILE A 44 -6.79 6.20 7.41
CA ILE A 44 -6.63 7.40 8.26
C ILE A 44 -6.50 8.66 7.39
N ARG A 45 -5.71 8.57 6.31
CA ARG A 45 -5.43 9.72 5.44
C ARG A 45 -5.22 9.27 4.01
N LYS A 46 -5.71 10.08 3.06
CA LYS A 46 -5.53 9.95 1.63
C LYS A 46 -4.98 11.26 1.07
N VAL A 47 -3.90 11.20 0.30
CA VAL A 47 -3.32 12.36 -0.41
C VAL A 47 -2.96 11.94 -1.82
N VAL A 48 -3.44 12.66 -2.83
CA VAL A 48 -3.00 12.50 -4.21
C VAL A 48 -2.02 13.63 -4.52
N ARG A 49 -0.80 13.30 -4.93
CA ARG A 49 0.19 14.30 -5.34
C ARG A 49 1.19 13.72 -6.33
N VAL A 50 1.77 14.60 -7.14
CA VAL A 50 2.96 14.28 -7.92
C VAL A 50 4.15 14.26 -6.96
N ILE A 51 4.89 13.15 -6.96
CA ILE A 51 6.12 12.98 -6.17
C ILE A 51 7.27 13.32 -7.10
N LYS A 52 8.19 14.18 -6.67
CA LYS A 52 9.33 14.59 -7.52
C LYS A 52 10.38 13.49 -7.57
N ASP A 53 11.11 13.39 -8.68
CA ASP A 53 12.18 12.39 -8.89
C ASP A 53 13.13 12.26 -7.70
N ARG A 54 13.59 13.39 -7.16
CA ARG A 54 14.50 13.40 -6.00
C ARG A 54 13.86 12.77 -4.76
N GLU A 55 12.62 13.13 -4.47
CA GLU A 55 11.88 12.56 -3.33
C GLU A 55 11.61 11.07 -3.53
N ALA A 56 11.24 10.67 -4.76
CA ALA A 56 11.05 9.28 -5.12
C ALA A 56 12.36 8.47 -5.01
N ALA A 57 13.49 9.04 -5.46
CA ALA A 57 14.82 8.43 -5.36
C ALA A 57 15.25 8.20 -3.91
N ASP A 58 14.97 9.17 -3.03
CA ASP A 58 15.22 9.05 -1.59
C ASP A 58 14.41 7.90 -0.96
N TRP A 59 13.21 7.60 -1.48
CA TRP A 59 12.35 6.52 -0.96
C TRP A 59 12.76 5.13 -1.45
N VAL A 60 13.14 5.00 -2.73
CA VAL A 60 13.45 3.71 -3.34
C VAL A 60 14.90 3.28 -3.14
N GLY A 61 15.79 4.22 -2.78
CA GLY A 61 17.19 3.96 -2.53
C GLY A 61 17.88 3.29 -3.73
N GLN A 62 18.37 2.07 -3.54
CA GLN A 62 19.06 1.30 -4.58
C GLN A 62 18.16 0.87 -5.77
N PHE A 63 16.83 0.98 -5.63
CA PHE A 63 15.87 0.61 -6.68
C PHE A 63 15.52 1.80 -7.59
N GLY A 64 16.52 2.48 -8.15
CA GLY A 64 16.34 3.73 -8.90
C GLY A 64 15.35 3.67 -10.07
N ARG A 65 15.13 2.51 -10.68
CA ARG A 65 14.06 2.38 -11.72
C ARG A 65 12.67 2.63 -11.15
N LEU A 66 12.43 2.33 -9.88
CA LEU A 66 11.14 2.58 -9.22
C LEU A 66 10.88 4.07 -9.01
N SER A 67 11.92 4.91 -8.87
CA SER A 67 11.69 6.35 -8.71
C SER A 67 11.13 6.99 -9.97
N GLU A 68 11.56 6.52 -11.14
CA GLU A 68 11.02 6.97 -12.44
C GLU A 68 9.52 6.67 -12.52
N PHE A 69 9.10 5.44 -12.16
CA PHE A 69 7.68 5.07 -12.15
C PHE A 69 6.84 5.87 -11.16
N ILE A 70 7.40 6.21 -9.99
CA ILE A 70 6.69 7.01 -8.97
C ILE A 70 6.49 8.46 -9.43
N ALA A 71 7.47 9.01 -10.14
CA ALA A 71 7.49 10.41 -10.55
C ALA A 71 6.78 10.68 -11.88
N ASP A 72 6.44 9.63 -12.64
CA ASP A 72 5.76 9.71 -13.95
C ASP A 72 4.36 10.35 -13.89
N GLY A 73 3.78 10.49 -12.69
CA GLY A 73 2.48 11.14 -12.54
C GLY A 73 1.99 11.28 -11.11
N PRO A 74 0.70 11.61 -10.92
CA PRO A 74 0.11 11.68 -9.59
C PRO A 74 0.06 10.28 -8.97
N SER A 75 0.63 10.14 -7.78
CA SER A 75 0.51 8.94 -6.96
C SER A 75 -0.47 9.18 -5.81
N MET A 76 -1.14 8.12 -5.36
CA MET A 76 -1.96 8.17 -4.14
C MET A 76 -1.18 7.63 -2.96
N LEU A 77 -1.03 8.47 -1.94
CA LEU A 77 -0.47 8.12 -0.64
C LEU A 77 -1.60 7.85 0.34
N LEU A 78 -1.56 6.69 0.97
CA LEU A 78 -2.51 6.26 1.98
C LEU A 78 -1.78 6.02 3.30
N LEU A 79 -2.33 6.57 4.38
CA LEU A 79 -2.02 6.13 5.73
C LEU A 79 -3.13 5.18 6.17
N ILE A 80 -2.81 3.90 6.32
CA ILE A 80 -3.74 2.84 6.71
C ILE A 80 -3.39 2.29 8.09
N GLU A 81 -4.39 1.78 8.81
CA GLU A 81 -4.20 1.12 10.11
C GLU A 81 -4.90 -0.23 10.21
N ARG A 82 -4.25 -1.18 10.89
CA ARG A 82 -4.83 -2.48 11.28
C ARG A 82 -3.99 -3.10 12.40
N GLY A 83 -4.54 -4.08 13.12
CA GLY A 83 -3.71 -5.02 13.88
C GLY A 83 -2.96 -5.95 12.92
N ASN A 84 -1.64 -6.08 13.07
CA ASN A 84 -0.75 -6.88 12.20
C ASN A 84 -0.90 -6.58 10.68
N PRO A 85 -0.76 -5.31 10.25
CA PRO A 85 -1.01 -4.88 8.88
C PRO A 85 0.00 -5.44 7.87
N PHE A 86 1.26 -5.67 8.27
CA PHE A 86 2.30 -6.19 7.38
C PHE A 86 1.99 -7.59 6.83
N LEU A 87 1.43 -8.47 7.65
CA LEU A 87 1.08 -9.84 7.23
C LEU A 87 -0.12 -9.86 6.28
N SER A 88 -1.02 -8.89 6.40
CA SER A 88 -2.27 -8.86 5.65
C SER A 88 -2.19 -8.03 4.36
N ILE A 89 -1.30 -7.04 4.29
CA ILE A 89 -1.21 -6.16 3.11
C ILE A 89 -0.79 -6.91 1.84
N HIS A 90 0.05 -7.94 1.96
CA HIS A 90 0.45 -8.78 0.82
C HIS A 90 -0.75 -9.51 0.20
N ALA A 91 -1.68 -9.98 1.03
CA ALA A 91 -2.91 -10.62 0.55
C ALA A 91 -3.79 -9.63 -0.22
N VAL A 92 -3.90 -8.37 0.24
CA VAL A 92 -4.64 -7.31 -0.46
C VAL A 92 -4.07 -7.07 -1.86
N VAL A 93 -2.74 -6.98 -1.96
CA VAL A 93 -2.05 -6.76 -3.24
C VAL A 93 -2.25 -7.93 -4.18
N GLN A 94 -2.13 -9.17 -3.68
CA GLN A 94 -2.36 -10.37 -4.50
C GLN A 94 -3.81 -10.47 -4.99
N GLU A 95 -4.78 -10.23 -4.12
CA GLU A 95 -6.20 -10.26 -4.47
C GLU A 95 -6.51 -9.23 -5.56
N HIS A 96 -6.09 -7.97 -5.36
CA HIS A 96 -6.29 -6.92 -6.35
C HIS A 96 -5.65 -7.26 -7.70
N ASN A 97 -4.39 -7.69 -7.71
CA ASN A 97 -3.70 -8.09 -8.94
C ASN A 97 -4.36 -9.27 -9.65
N SER A 98 -5.00 -10.19 -8.91
CA SER A 98 -5.71 -11.32 -9.51
C SER A 98 -7.04 -10.92 -10.18
N VAL A 99 -7.62 -9.79 -9.75
CA VAL A 99 -8.86 -9.22 -10.29
C VAL A 99 -8.56 -8.28 -11.46
N SER A 100 -7.55 -7.43 -11.35
CA SER A 100 -7.22 -6.41 -12.36
C SER A 100 -6.45 -6.94 -13.58
N MET A 101 -5.83 -8.12 -13.50
CA MET A 101 -5.18 -8.80 -14.64
C MET A 101 -6.08 -9.78 -15.41
N ARG A 102 -7.40 -9.69 -15.24
CA ARG A 102 -8.40 -10.42 -16.06
C ARG A 102 -8.98 -9.53 -17.14
#